data_AF-A0A1M6ZNJ6-F1
#
_entry.id   AF-A0A1M6ZNJ6-F1
#
_cell.length_a   1.000
_cell.length_b   1.000
_cell.length_c   1.000
_cell.angle_alpha   90.00
_cell.angle_beta   90.00
_cell.angle_gamma   90.00
#
_symmetry.space_group_name_H-M   'P 1'
#
loop_
_entity.id
_entity.type
_entity.pdbx_description
1 polymer ?
#
loop_
_entity_poly.entity_id
_entity_poly.type
_entity_poly.pdbx_seq_one_letter_code
_entity_poly.pdbx_strand_id
1 'polypeptide(L)' 'MSSSDTREGATANALYLILVEMAKVYGLNLYEYLKLMLEKRPSKDMSDDDLAKLAPWDETVQELCKIKME' A
#
# COMPACT_ATOMS: atom_id res chain seq x y z
N MET A 1 22.68 7.66 13.67
CA MET A 1 21.87 6.44 13.59
C MET A 1 21.01 6.57 12.36
N SER A 2 21.15 5.67 11.39
CA SER A 2 20.26 5.67 10.24
C SER A 2 18.85 5.32 10.75
N SER A 3 17.80 5.86 10.15
CA SER A 3 16.43 5.61 10.62
C SER A 3 16.09 4.11 10.62
N SER A 4 16.82 3.29 9.87
CA SER A 4 16.75 1.82 9.81
C SER A 4 17.31 1.10 11.04
N ASP A 5 18.10 1.76 11.89
CA ASP A 5 18.70 1.14 13.09
C ASP A 5 17.72 1.11 14.29
N THR A 6 16.52 1.68 14.15
CA THR A 6 15.46 1.61 15.16
C THR A 6 14.45 0.53 14.82
N ARG A 7 13.82 -0.06 15.84
CA ARG A 7 12.77 -1.08 15.67
C ARG A 7 11.62 -0.57 14.80
N GLU A 8 11.26 0.70 14.99
CA GLU A 8 10.20 1.39 14.25
C GLU A 8 10.59 1.56 12.78
N GLY A 9 11.83 1.94 12.49
CA GLY A 9 12.31 2.07 11.11
C GLY A 9 12.44 0.75 10.38
N ALA A 10 12.91 -0.31 11.05
CA ALA A 10 12.91 -1.66 10.48
C ALA A 10 11.49 -2.14 10.15
N THR A 11 10.52 -1.84 11.02
CA THR A 11 9.09 -2.16 10.80
C THR A 11 8.54 -1.40 9.59
N ALA A 12 8.80 -0.09 9.49
CA ALA A 12 8.36 0.72 8.36
C ALA A 12 8.95 0.23 7.02
N ASN A 13 10.23 -0.15 7.02
CA ASN A 13 10.89 -0.70 5.83
C ASN A 13 10.29 -2.04 5.40
N ALA A 14 10.01 -2.94 6.36
CA ALA A 14 9.36 -4.22 6.08
C ALA A 14 7.95 -4.01 5.47
N LEU A 15 7.17 -3.08 6.02
CA LEU A 15 5.85 -2.73 5.47
C LEU A 15 5.95 -2.17 4.06
N TYR A 16 6.92 -1.28 3.80
CA TYR A 16 7.16 -0.76 2.45
C TYR A 16 7.49 -1.87 1.46
N LEU A 17 8.39 -2.80 1.82
CA LEU A 17 8.74 -3.94 0.97
C LEU A 17 7.53 -4.85 0.69
N ILE A 18 6.67 -5.08 1.67
CA ILE A 18 5.42 -5.83 1.47
C ILE A 18 4.52 -5.11 0.46
N LEU A 19 4.34 -3.79 0.58
CA LEU A 19 3.53 -3.01 -0.38
C LEU A 19 4.10 -3.04 -1.80
N VAL A 20 5.43 -2.98 -1.93
CA VAL A 20 6.13 -3.16 -3.21
C VAL A 20 5.83 -4.52 -3.83
N GLU A 21 5.95 -5.59 -3.04
CA GLU A 21 5.75 -6.95 -3.55
C GLU A 21 4.29 -7.22 -3.90
N MET A 22 3.36 -6.71 -3.09
CA MET A 22 1.93 -6.76 -3.38
C MET A 22 1.60 -6.02 -4.68
N ALA A 23 2.12 -4.80 -4.88
CA ALA A 23 1.90 -4.08 -6.12
C ALA A 23 2.38 -4.88 -7.35
N LYS A 24 3.52 -5.56 -7.27
CA LYS A 24 4.00 -6.43 -8.35
C LYS A 24 3.09 -7.63 -8.60
N VAL A 25 2.71 -8.36 -7.54
CA VAL A 25 1.87 -9.57 -7.64
C VAL A 25 0.53 -9.27 -8.28
N TYR A 26 -0.06 -8.10 -7.98
CA TYR A 26 -1.37 -7.69 -8.49
C TYR A 26 -1.29 -6.76 -9.72
N GLY A 27 -0.10 -6.54 -10.30
CA GLY A 27 0.06 -5.71 -11.51
C GLY A 27 -0.29 -4.23 -11.31
N LEU A 28 -0.12 -3.72 -10.10
CA LEU A 28 -0.45 -2.34 -9.72
C LEU A 28 0.76 -1.42 -9.92
N ASN A 29 0.46 -0.18 -10.27
CA ASN A 29 1.38 0.93 -10.16
C ASN A 29 1.62 1.22 -8.66
N LEU A 30 2.86 1.01 -8.21
CA LEU A 30 3.25 1.19 -6.80
C LEU A 30 2.96 2.60 -6.28
N TYR A 31 3.20 3.63 -7.08
CA TYR A 31 2.99 5.01 -6.67
C TYR A 31 1.50 5.28 -6.44
N GLU A 32 0.64 4.91 -7.39
CA GLU A 32 -0.81 5.10 -7.27
C GLU A 32 -1.39 4.28 -6.11
N TYR A 33 -0.88 3.07 -5.89
CA TYR A 33 -1.33 2.23 -4.78
C TYR A 33 -0.94 2.81 -3.41
N LEU A 34 0.30 3.29 -3.26
CA LEU A 34 0.75 3.99 -2.04
C LEU A 34 -0.05 5.28 -1.81
N LYS A 35 -0.28 6.06 -2.87
CA LYS A 35 -1.08 7.28 -2.81
C LYS A 35 -2.51 6.98 -2.34
N LEU A 36 -3.16 5.98 -2.91
CA LEU A 36 -4.51 5.56 -2.52
C LEU A 36 -4.56 5.18 -1.03
N MET A 37 -3.61 4.36 -0.56
CA MET A 37 -3.54 3.96 0.85
C MET A 37 -3.40 5.17 1.78
N LEU A 38 -2.55 6.13 1.44
CA LEU A 38 -2.29 7.32 2.25
C LEU A 38 -3.46 8.33 2.22
N GLU A 39 -4.14 8.47 1.09
CA GLU A 39 -5.31 9.36 0.95
C GLU A 39 -6.57 8.77 1.59
N LYS A 40 -6.76 7.44 1.49
CA LYS A 40 -7.99 6.76 1.90
C LYS A 40 -7.95 6.21 3.31
N ARG A 41 -6.78 6.04 3.93
CA ARG A 41 -6.65 5.62 5.33
C ARG A 41 -6.29 6.82 6.22
N PRO A 42 -7.26 7.68 6.56
CA PRO A 42 -6.99 8.93 7.29
C PRO A 42 -6.55 8.69 8.74
N SER A 43 -6.98 7.60 9.37
CA SER A 43 -6.54 7.24 10.72
C SER A 43 -6.56 5.71 10.93
N LYS A 44 -6.02 5.29 12.08
CA LYS A 44 -6.06 3.91 12.57
C LYS A 44 -7.46 3.43 12.96
N ASP A 45 -8.44 4.33 13.04
CA ASP A 45 -9.80 4.05 13.53
C ASP A 45 -10.74 3.54 12.43
N MET A 46 -10.23 3.37 11.20
CA MET A 46 -10.93 2.71 10.10
C MET A 46 -11.23 1.25 10.45
N SER A 47 -12.42 0.78 10.09
CA SER A 47 -12.83 -0.62 10.28
C SER A 47 -12.02 -1.58 9.40
N ASP A 48 -11.91 -2.85 9.80
CA ASP A 48 -11.25 -3.87 8.99
C ASP A 48 -11.95 -4.08 7.64
N ASP A 49 -13.28 -3.95 7.60
CA ASP A 49 -14.07 -4.06 6.37
C ASP A 49 -13.79 -2.90 5.39
N ASP A 50 -13.62 -1.68 5.91
CA ASP A 50 -13.24 -0.53 5.08
C ASP A 50 -11.78 -0.61 4.63
N LEU A 51 -10.91 -1.15 5.49
CA LEU A 51 -9.51 -1.40 5.14
C LEU A 51 -9.38 -2.48 4.06
N ALA A 52 -10.23 -3.51 4.09
CA ALA A 52 -10.25 -4.57 3.09
C ALA A 52 -10.56 -4.04 1.68
N LYS A 53 -11.35 -2.97 1.55
CA LYS A 53 -11.62 -2.28 0.27
C LYS A 53 -10.42 -1.54 -0.30
N LEU A 54 -9.34 -1.39 0.48
CA LEU A 54 -8.07 -0.83 0.02
C LEU A 54 -7.04 -1.91 -0.31
N ALA A 55 -7.38 -3.18 -0.13
CA ALA A 55 -6.48 -4.29 -0.41
C ALA A 55 -6.25 -4.44 -1.93
N PRO A 56 -5.10 -5.00 -2.35
CA PRO A 56 -4.74 -5.04 -3.76
C PRO A 56 -5.52 -6.09 -4.57
N TRP A 57 -6.28 -6.96 -3.89
CA TRP A 57 -7.21 -7.90 -4.52
C TRP A 57 -8.61 -7.30 -4.73
N ASP A 58 -8.89 -6.09 -4.25
CA ASP A 58 -10.13 -5.41 -4.53
C ASP A 58 -10.14 -4.93 -5.99
N GLU A 59 -11.22 -5.25 -6.73
CA GLU A 59 -11.33 -4.92 -8.16
C GLU A 59 -11.30 -3.41 -8.42
N THR A 60 -11.85 -2.60 -7.51
CA THR A 60 -11.84 -1.14 -7.64
C THR A 60 -10.43 -0.61 -7.49
N VAL A 61 -9.66 -1.16 -6.53
CA VAL A 61 -8.24 -0.82 -6.35
C VAL A 61 -7.43 -1.20 -7.58
N GLN A 62 -7.66 -2.39 -8.14
CA GLN A 62 -6.96 -2.84 -9.33
C GLN A 62 -7.22 -1.91 -10.52
N GLU A 63 -8.46 -1.50 -10.74
CA GLU A 63 -8.80 -0.59 -11.84
C GLU A 63 -8.22 0.82 -11.64
N LEU A 64 -8.23 1.34 -10.41
CA LEU A 64 -7.67 2.66 -10.08
C LEU A 64 -6.15 2.70 -10.20
N CYS A 65 -5.48 1.62 -9.79
CA CYS A 65 -4.02 1.58 -9.66
C CYS A 65 -3.34 0.76 -10.77
N LYS A 66 -4.04 0.27 -11.80
CA LYS A 66 -3.41 -0.51 -12.88
C LYS A 66 -2.26 0.23 -13.53
N ILE A 67 -1.21 -0.51 -13.90
CA ILE A 67 -0.13 0.03 -14.73
C ILE A 67 -0.73 0.43 -16.08
N LYS A 68 -0.74 1.74 -16.36
CA LYS A 68 -1.11 2.27 -17.67
C LYS A 68 0.12 2.14 -18.57
N MET A 69 -0.01 1.38 -19.65
CA MET A 69 0.94 1.45 -20.75
C MET A 69 0.63 2.73 -21.52
N GLU A 70 1.57 3.69 -21.53
CA GLU A 70 1.56 4.81 -22.48
C GLU A 70 1.91 4.34 -23.89
#